data_AF-A0AAD8L2X3-F1
#
_entry.id   AF-A0AAD8L2X3-F1
#
_cell.length_a   1.000
_cell.length_b   1.000
_cell.length_c   1.000
_cell.angle_alpha   90.00
_cell.angle_beta   90.00
_cell.angle_gamma   90.00
#
_symmetry.space_group_name_H-M   'P 1'
#
loop_
_entity.id
_entity.type
_entity.pdbx_description
1 polymer ?
#
loop_
_entity_poly.entity_id
_entity_poly.type
_entity_poly.pdbx_seq_one_letter_code
_entity_poly.pdbx_strand_id
1 'polypeptide(L)'
;MSVSYRPRHPKMKPIETMKTFFGEDYYMCRFQEVGVMEDEIKSFETAEVLKKILTDKTPGPPSLPRSDPFGLKALDGPLCLPSWLSEEDIKYNVDKFDQTGFTGGLNYYRALDLNWELTAAWTGAQVKLPVIYVVGDQDMVYTTPGLKEYVHGGGFKKDVPLLQDIVVMEGVGHFLNQEKPQESIPLSFMTSLRSFNQPLICYIYTCG
;
A
#
# COMPACT_ATOMS: atom_id res chain seq x y z
N MET A 1 -3.09 -6.31 6.99
CA MET A 1 -2.77 -5.41 5.86
C MET A 1 -2.69 -3.99 6.38
N SER A 2 -1.76 -3.20 5.83
CA SER A 2 -1.16 -2.03 6.49
C SER A 2 -1.64 -0.66 6.03
N VAL A 3 -2.62 -0.58 5.11
CA VAL A 3 -3.16 0.70 4.63
C VAL A 3 -4.41 1.07 5.43
N SER A 4 -4.40 2.25 6.05
CA SER A 4 -5.54 2.77 6.82
C SER A 4 -6.68 3.25 5.90
N TYR A 5 -7.90 3.32 6.41
CA TYR A 5 -8.99 4.02 5.73
C TYR A 5 -8.60 5.48 5.44
N ARG A 6 -8.92 5.98 4.24
CA ARG A 6 -8.75 7.39 3.87
C ARG A 6 -10.12 8.00 3.54
N PRO A 7 -10.59 9.00 4.30
CA PRO A 7 -11.88 9.63 4.00
C PRO A 7 -11.81 10.40 2.68
N ARG A 8 -12.87 10.28 1.88
CA ARG A 8 -13.02 11.00 0.62
C ARG A 8 -13.21 12.50 0.88
N HIS A 9 -12.39 13.35 0.27
CA HIS A 9 -12.57 14.80 0.37
C HIS A 9 -13.51 15.35 -0.72
N PRO A 10 -14.61 16.08 -0.40
CA PRO A 10 -15.66 16.50 -1.35
C PRO A 10 -15.16 17.29 -2.57
N LYS A 11 -14.06 18.04 -2.41
CA LYS A 11 -13.60 19.03 -3.39
C LYS A 11 -12.19 18.79 -3.95
N MET A 12 -11.48 17.78 -3.45
CA MET A 12 -10.08 17.57 -3.80
C MET A 12 -9.94 16.20 -4.45
N LYS A 13 -9.57 16.18 -5.73
CA LYS A 13 -9.31 14.93 -6.47
C LYS A 13 -8.00 14.30 -5.98
N PRO A 14 -7.95 12.96 -5.77
CA PRO A 14 -6.77 12.28 -5.24
C PRO A 14 -5.48 12.59 -5.98
N ILE A 15 -5.45 12.46 -7.31
CA ILE A 15 -4.20 12.57 -8.08
C ILE A 15 -3.64 13.99 -8.03
N GLU A 16 -4.46 15.01 -8.28
CA GLU A 16 -4.04 16.42 -8.20
C GLU A 16 -3.56 16.80 -6.79
N THR A 17 -4.23 16.28 -5.77
CA THR A 17 -3.86 16.51 -4.36
C THR A 17 -2.51 15.89 -4.05
N MET A 18 -2.33 14.61 -4.37
CA MET A 18 -1.07 13.89 -4.17
C MET A 18 0.09 14.57 -4.90
N LYS A 19 -0.14 15.00 -6.13
CA LYS A 19 0.83 15.74 -6.94
C LYS A 19 1.22 17.08 -6.30
N THR A 20 0.26 17.79 -5.71
CA THR A 20 0.50 19.07 -5.02
C THR A 20 1.35 18.87 -3.75
N PHE A 21 1.07 17.84 -2.96
CA PHE A 21 1.77 17.60 -1.69
C PHE A 21 3.09 16.85 -1.82
N PHE A 22 3.20 15.91 -2.78
CA PHE A 22 4.33 14.99 -2.90
C PHE A 22 5.11 15.14 -4.21
N GLY A 23 4.64 15.97 -5.14
CA GLY A 23 5.30 16.25 -6.41
C GLY A 23 4.99 15.26 -7.53
N GLU A 24 5.55 15.55 -8.70
CA GLU A 24 5.35 14.77 -9.95
C GLU A 24 5.92 13.36 -9.87
N ASP A 25 6.99 13.17 -9.09
CA ASP A 25 7.67 11.88 -8.97
C ASP A 25 7.00 10.96 -7.94
N TYR A 26 5.95 11.41 -7.24
CA TYR A 26 5.18 10.54 -6.37
C TYR A 26 4.59 9.37 -7.16
N TYR A 27 4.75 8.15 -6.64
CA TYR A 27 4.54 6.93 -7.41
C TYR A 27 3.15 6.85 -8.08
N MET A 28 2.08 7.22 -7.37
CA MET A 28 0.72 7.20 -7.93
C MET A 28 0.56 8.20 -9.09
N CYS A 29 1.25 9.33 -9.04
CA CYS A 29 1.25 10.33 -10.11
C CYS A 29 2.01 9.82 -11.35
N ARG A 30 3.12 9.10 -11.12
CA ARG A 30 3.91 8.47 -12.20
C ARG A 30 3.17 7.36 -12.94
N PHE A 31 2.14 6.77 -12.35
CA PHE A 31 1.36 5.69 -12.98
C PHE A 31 0.25 6.18 -13.90
N GLN A 32 -0.08 7.48 -13.91
CA GLN A 32 -1.29 7.98 -14.57
C GLN A 32 -1.24 7.89 -16.10
N GLU A 33 -0.07 8.09 -16.70
CA GLU A 33 0.10 7.97 -18.15
C GLU A 33 0.21 6.50 -18.55
N VAL A 34 -0.67 6.06 -19.45
CA VAL A 34 -0.70 4.66 -19.90
C VAL A 34 0.52 4.36 -20.76
N GLY A 35 1.26 3.30 -20.42
CA GLY A 35 2.42 2.85 -21.18
C GLY A 35 3.74 3.42 -20.70
N VAL A 36 3.76 4.63 -20.10
CA VAL A 36 5.02 5.27 -19.68
C VAL A 36 5.73 4.49 -18.58
N MET A 37 5.04 4.20 -17.46
CA MET A 37 5.66 3.43 -16.38
C MET A 37 5.92 1.98 -16.80
N GLU A 38 5.06 1.39 -17.62
CA GLU A 38 5.30 0.05 -18.17
C GLU A 38 6.59 0.00 -19.01
N ASP A 39 6.83 0.98 -19.87
CA ASP A 39 8.04 1.04 -20.70
C ASP A 39 9.29 1.33 -19.88
N GLU A 40 9.19 2.18 -18.86
CA GLU A 40 10.27 2.37 -17.88
C GLU A 40 10.59 1.06 -17.14
N ILE A 41 9.58 0.30 -16.66
CA ILE A 41 9.80 -1.01 -16.01
C ILE A 41 10.50 -2.00 -16.95
N LYS A 42 10.14 -2.05 -18.24
CA LYS A 42 10.78 -2.94 -19.24
C LYS A 42 12.27 -2.66 -19.44
N SER A 43 12.76 -1.49 -19.04
CA SER A 43 14.18 -1.15 -19.11
C SER A 43 15.01 -1.77 -17.98
N PHE A 44 14.38 -2.44 -17.02
CA PHE A 44 15.00 -3.14 -15.90
C PHE A 44 14.69 -4.63 -15.95
N GLU A 45 15.53 -5.42 -15.28
CA GLU A 45 15.22 -6.82 -15.00
C GLU A 45 14.01 -6.92 -14.05
N THR A 46 12.96 -7.64 -14.45
CA THR A 46 11.72 -7.82 -13.65
C THR A 46 12.03 -8.27 -12.23
N ALA A 47 13.01 -9.15 -12.06
CA ALA A 47 13.44 -9.65 -10.76
C ALA A 47 13.90 -8.52 -9.83
N GLU A 48 14.77 -7.62 -10.31
CA GLU A 48 15.31 -6.53 -9.48
C GLU A 48 14.23 -5.48 -9.16
N VAL A 49 13.30 -5.23 -10.08
CA VAL A 49 12.12 -4.38 -9.81
C VAL A 49 11.26 -4.97 -8.69
N LEU A 50 10.97 -6.27 -8.75
CA LEU A 50 10.18 -6.95 -7.71
C LEU A 50 10.91 -7.01 -6.37
N LYS A 51 12.22 -7.29 -6.37
CA LYS A 51 13.06 -7.22 -5.17
C LYS A 51 12.99 -5.83 -4.55
N LYS A 52 13.14 -4.78 -5.36
CA LYS A 52 13.02 -3.40 -4.89
C LYS A 52 11.64 -3.14 -4.28
N ILE A 53 10.56 -3.45 -4.99
CA ILE A 53 9.18 -3.22 -4.52
C ILE A 53 8.93 -3.94 -3.19
N LEU A 54 9.32 -5.22 -3.08
CA LEU A 54 9.04 -6.06 -1.91
C LEU A 54 9.89 -5.71 -0.68
N THR A 55 11.07 -5.13 -0.88
CA THR A 55 12.03 -4.88 0.19
C THR A 55 12.22 -3.41 0.54
N ASP A 56 11.58 -2.49 -0.20
CA ASP A 56 11.72 -1.06 0.09
C ASP A 56 11.08 -0.69 1.43
N LYS A 57 11.91 -0.15 2.31
CA LYS A 57 11.53 0.38 3.63
C LYS A 57 11.91 1.86 3.79
N THR A 58 12.17 2.54 2.68
CA THR A 58 12.51 3.98 2.68
C THR A 58 11.35 4.76 3.30
N PRO A 59 11.56 5.47 4.42
CA PRO A 59 10.49 6.21 5.07
C PRO A 59 9.95 7.34 4.21
N GLY A 60 8.65 7.58 4.32
CA GLY A 60 7.97 8.69 3.65
C GLY A 60 7.25 8.31 2.36
N PRO A 61 6.68 9.30 1.66
CA PRO A 61 5.90 9.06 0.45
C PRO A 61 6.79 8.46 -0.66
N PRO A 62 6.43 7.31 -1.26
CA PRO A 62 7.25 6.70 -2.30
C PRO A 62 7.41 7.61 -3.52
N SER A 63 8.65 7.80 -3.94
CA SER A 63 9.03 8.62 -5.09
C SER A 63 9.77 7.76 -6.12
N LEU A 64 9.38 7.89 -7.39
CA LEU A 64 9.93 7.16 -8.52
C LEU A 64 10.52 8.17 -9.52
N PRO A 65 11.72 8.74 -9.30
CA PRO A 65 12.28 9.77 -10.18
C PRO A 65 12.54 9.25 -11.60
N ARG A 66 12.34 10.08 -12.64
CA ARG A 66 12.50 9.66 -14.06
C ARG A 66 13.89 9.10 -14.39
N SER A 67 14.92 9.58 -13.71
CA SER A 67 16.30 9.15 -13.94
C SER A 67 16.53 7.70 -13.51
N ASP A 68 15.93 7.29 -12.39
CA ASP A 68 16.12 5.96 -11.78
C ASP A 68 14.93 5.62 -10.85
N PRO A 69 13.78 5.23 -11.41
CA PRO A 69 12.53 5.08 -10.65
C PRO A 69 12.62 4.06 -9.53
N PHE A 70 13.49 3.04 -9.68
CA PHE A 70 13.65 1.97 -8.70
C PHE A 70 14.96 2.09 -7.90
N GLY A 71 15.77 3.12 -8.14
CA GLY A 71 17.07 3.29 -7.48
C GLY A 71 18.06 2.16 -7.81
N LEU A 72 17.86 1.46 -8.94
CA LEU A 72 18.62 0.27 -9.30
C LEU A 72 19.88 0.61 -10.10
N LYS A 73 19.94 1.76 -10.76
CA LYS A 73 21.12 2.18 -11.55
C LYS A 73 22.29 2.60 -10.67
N ALA A 74 22.01 3.02 -9.43
CA ALA A 74 23.00 3.44 -8.46
C ALA A 74 23.57 2.29 -7.61
N LEU A 75 23.12 1.05 -7.81
CA LEU A 75 23.58 -0.09 -7.03
C LEU A 75 24.86 -0.67 -7.62
N ASP A 76 25.85 -0.91 -6.76
CA ASP A 76 27.11 -1.58 -7.10
C ASP A 76 27.00 -3.13 -7.11
N GLY A 77 25.78 -3.67 -7.12
CA GLY A 77 25.51 -5.12 -7.09
C GLY A 77 24.02 -5.46 -6.93
N PRO A 78 23.66 -6.76 -6.99
CA PRO A 78 22.28 -7.21 -6.85
C PRO A 78 21.74 -6.95 -5.44
N LEU A 79 20.43 -6.71 -5.32
CA LEU A 79 19.79 -6.53 -4.02
C LEU A 79 19.86 -7.82 -3.19
N CYS A 80 20.40 -7.72 -1.97
CA CYS A 80 20.38 -8.83 -1.01
C CYS A 80 18.95 -9.05 -0.50
N LEU A 81 18.47 -10.29 -0.60
CA LEU A 81 17.15 -10.65 -0.11
C LEU A 81 17.13 -10.74 1.43
N PRO A 82 16.06 -10.25 2.08
CA PRO A 82 15.85 -10.48 3.50
C PRO A 82 15.49 -11.95 3.74
N SER A 83 15.67 -12.43 4.98
CA SER A 83 15.45 -13.85 5.33
C SER A 83 14.03 -14.37 5.12
N TRP A 84 13.04 -13.50 4.98
CA TRP A 84 11.64 -13.86 4.76
C TRP A 84 11.26 -13.99 3.27
N LEU A 85 12.15 -13.59 2.35
CA LEU A 85 11.90 -13.59 0.92
C LEU A 85 12.95 -14.45 0.20
N SER A 86 12.52 -15.56 -0.40
CA SER A 86 13.43 -16.46 -1.11
C SER A 86 13.60 -16.08 -2.59
N GLU A 87 14.65 -16.58 -3.23
CA GLU A 87 14.81 -16.43 -4.70
C GLU A 87 13.71 -17.21 -5.44
N GLU A 88 13.20 -18.31 -4.88
CA GLU A 88 12.05 -19.04 -5.42
C GLU A 88 10.77 -18.20 -5.40
N ASP A 89 10.51 -17.44 -4.32
CA ASP A 89 9.36 -16.53 -4.24
C ASP A 89 9.48 -15.40 -5.27
N ILE A 90 10.67 -14.83 -5.44
CA ILE A 90 10.93 -13.82 -6.49
C ILE A 90 10.66 -14.44 -7.85
N LYS A 91 11.22 -15.61 -8.14
CA LYS A 91 11.03 -16.31 -9.42
C LYS A 91 9.56 -16.56 -9.71
N TYR A 92 8.78 -17.00 -8.72
CA TYR A 92 7.35 -17.22 -8.89
C TYR A 92 6.64 -15.93 -9.32
N ASN A 93 6.96 -14.80 -8.70
CA ASN A 93 6.38 -13.51 -9.07
C ASN A 93 6.84 -13.04 -10.46
N VAL A 94 8.12 -13.18 -10.79
CA VAL A 94 8.66 -12.88 -12.13
C VAL A 94 7.91 -13.65 -13.21
N ASP A 95 7.75 -14.96 -13.05
CA ASP A 95 7.05 -15.80 -14.03
C ASP A 95 5.61 -15.33 -14.28
N LYS A 96 4.95 -14.74 -13.27
CA LYS A 96 3.61 -14.15 -13.41
C LYS A 96 3.63 -12.80 -14.09
N PHE A 97 4.48 -11.88 -13.63
CA PHE A 97 4.56 -10.52 -14.19
C PHE A 97 5.11 -10.49 -15.62
N ASP A 98 5.97 -11.44 -16.00
CA ASP A 98 6.41 -11.58 -17.39
C ASP A 98 5.27 -12.04 -18.33
N GLN A 99 4.29 -12.78 -17.80
CA GLN A 99 3.10 -13.19 -18.56
C GLN A 99 2.04 -12.09 -18.64
N THR A 100 1.78 -11.37 -17.53
CA THR A 100 0.66 -10.43 -17.45
C THR A 100 1.06 -8.98 -17.69
N GLY A 101 2.35 -8.66 -17.57
CA GLY A 101 2.83 -7.29 -17.40
C GLY A 101 2.33 -6.64 -16.11
N PHE A 102 2.65 -5.35 -15.95
CA PHE A 102 2.29 -4.54 -14.78
C PHE A 102 1.04 -3.70 -14.97
N THR A 103 0.54 -3.54 -16.21
CA THR A 103 -0.59 -2.65 -16.56
C THR A 103 -1.82 -2.88 -15.70
N GLY A 104 -2.17 -4.15 -15.43
CA GLY A 104 -3.33 -4.48 -14.60
C GLY A 104 -3.23 -3.91 -13.18
N GLY A 105 -2.06 -4.02 -12.54
CA GLY A 105 -1.80 -3.46 -11.22
C GLY A 105 -1.77 -1.92 -11.24
N LEU A 106 -1.14 -1.33 -12.25
CA LEU A 106 -1.06 0.13 -12.41
C LEU A 106 -2.44 0.77 -12.64
N ASN A 107 -3.36 0.07 -13.31
CA ASN A 107 -4.71 0.57 -13.58
C ASN A 107 -5.53 0.86 -12.31
N TYR A 108 -5.25 0.21 -11.18
CA TYR A 108 -5.90 0.57 -9.91
C TYR A 108 -5.59 2.01 -9.50
N TYR A 109 -4.36 2.47 -9.73
CA TYR A 109 -3.94 3.84 -9.43
C TYR A 109 -4.48 4.84 -10.45
N ARG A 110 -4.60 4.45 -11.72
CA ARG A 110 -5.22 5.26 -12.78
C ARG A 110 -6.71 5.50 -12.53
N ALA A 111 -7.37 4.59 -11.82
CA ALA A 111 -8.78 4.68 -11.48
C ALA A 111 -9.07 5.50 -10.22
N LEU A 112 -8.06 6.04 -9.50
CA LEU A 112 -8.29 6.73 -8.22
C LEU A 112 -9.24 7.92 -8.32
N ASP A 113 -9.07 8.77 -9.33
CA ASP A 113 -9.96 9.91 -9.54
C ASP A 113 -11.38 9.45 -9.95
N LEU A 114 -11.49 8.38 -10.74
CA LEU A 114 -12.78 7.79 -11.09
C LEU A 114 -13.48 7.20 -9.86
N ASN A 115 -12.76 6.46 -9.02
CA ASN A 115 -13.30 5.93 -7.77
C ASN A 115 -13.76 7.05 -6.85
N TRP A 116 -13.00 8.15 -6.77
CA TRP A 116 -13.40 9.34 -6.02
C TRP A 116 -14.70 9.96 -6.56
N GLU A 117 -14.90 9.99 -7.89
CA GLU A 117 -16.16 10.46 -8.49
C GLU A 117 -17.31 9.52 -8.15
N LEU A 118 -17.12 8.22 -8.39
CA LEU A 118 -18.15 7.19 -8.18
C LEU A 118 -18.54 7.05 -6.71
N THR A 119 -17.62 7.31 -5.78
CA THR A 119 -17.87 7.21 -4.33
C THR A 119 -18.41 8.50 -3.70
N ALA A 120 -18.79 9.51 -4.50
CA ALA A 120 -19.28 10.79 -3.99
C ALA A 120 -20.48 10.66 -3.02
N ALA A 121 -21.39 9.70 -3.26
CA ALA A 121 -22.55 9.44 -2.42
C ALA A 121 -22.21 9.00 -0.99
N TRP A 122 -20.98 8.53 -0.74
CA TRP A 122 -20.50 8.10 0.57
C TRP A 122 -19.62 9.14 1.26
N THR A 123 -19.60 10.39 0.78
CA THR A 123 -18.85 11.46 1.45
C THR A 123 -19.34 11.64 2.89
N GLY A 124 -18.42 11.51 3.85
CA GLY A 124 -18.72 11.59 5.29
C GLY A 124 -19.39 10.35 5.89
N ALA A 125 -19.57 9.28 5.11
CA ALA A 125 -20.05 8.01 5.63
C ALA A 125 -18.99 7.36 6.53
N GLN A 126 -19.44 6.71 7.60
CA GLN A 126 -18.59 5.96 8.52
C GLN A 126 -18.55 4.48 8.15
N VAL A 127 -17.41 3.83 8.39
CA VAL A 127 -17.31 2.37 8.32
C VAL A 127 -17.79 1.77 9.64
N LYS A 128 -18.97 1.13 9.61
CA LYS A 128 -19.65 0.58 10.80
C LYS A 128 -19.42 -0.93 11.00
N LEU A 129 -18.27 -1.43 10.56
CA LEU A 129 -17.84 -2.80 10.81
C LEU A 129 -16.75 -2.81 11.89
N PRO A 130 -16.66 -3.87 12.73
CA PRO A 130 -15.51 -4.07 13.59
C PRO A 130 -14.22 -4.15 12.76
N VAL A 131 -13.23 -3.34 13.10
CA VAL A 131 -11.94 -3.26 12.40
C VAL A 131 -10.80 -3.38 13.40
N ILE A 132 -9.78 -4.14 13.03
CA ILE A 132 -8.45 -4.06 13.65
C ILE A 132 -7.50 -3.58 12.56
N TYR A 133 -6.68 -2.58 12.87
CA TYR A 133 -5.67 -2.08 11.96
C TYR A 133 -4.30 -2.59 12.40
N VAL A 134 -3.57 -3.24 11.48
CA VAL A 134 -2.24 -3.79 11.73
C VAL A 134 -1.28 -3.23 10.70
N VAL A 135 -0.21 -2.60 11.15
CA VAL A 135 0.73 -1.86 10.29
C VAL A 135 2.16 -2.05 10.80
N GLY A 136 3.13 -2.07 9.89
CA GLY A 136 4.55 -2.03 10.23
C GLY A 136 5.03 -0.61 10.49
N ASP A 137 5.94 -0.41 11.45
CA ASP A 137 6.49 0.91 11.76
C ASP A 137 7.38 1.48 10.64
N GLN A 138 7.90 0.62 9.76
CA GLN A 138 8.70 0.93 8.58
C GLN A 138 7.87 0.92 7.27
N ASP A 139 6.55 0.78 7.35
CA ASP A 139 5.69 0.87 6.17
C ASP A 139 5.72 2.30 5.58
N MET A 140 6.00 2.41 4.27
CA MET A 140 6.09 3.70 3.55
C MET A 140 4.77 4.49 3.56
N VAL A 141 3.63 3.80 3.56
CA VAL A 141 2.31 4.42 3.72
C VAL A 141 2.17 4.97 5.14
N TYR A 142 2.51 4.18 6.15
CA TYR A 142 2.45 4.57 7.57
C TYR A 142 3.37 5.74 7.93
N THR A 143 4.52 5.81 7.27
CA THR A 143 5.51 6.87 7.46
C THR A 143 5.28 8.09 6.57
N THR A 144 4.26 8.08 5.71
CA THR A 144 3.84 9.27 4.97
C THR A 144 3.33 10.35 5.94
N PRO A 145 3.77 11.62 5.80
CA PRO A 145 3.36 12.72 6.69
C PRO A 145 1.84 12.83 6.85
N GLY A 146 1.37 13.05 8.08
CA GLY A 146 -0.05 13.19 8.41
C GLY A 146 -0.76 11.88 8.74
N LEU A 147 -0.21 10.72 8.36
CA LEU A 147 -0.93 9.47 8.54
C LEU A 147 -0.91 8.96 9.98
N LYS A 148 0.21 9.10 10.70
CA LYS A 148 0.28 8.77 12.12
C LYS A 148 -0.66 9.65 12.94
N GLU A 149 -0.74 10.94 12.60
CA GLU A 149 -1.64 11.91 13.22
C GLU A 149 -3.10 11.54 12.97
N TYR A 150 -3.45 11.09 11.76
CA TYR A 150 -4.81 10.62 11.47
C TYR A 150 -5.15 9.32 12.23
N VAL A 151 -4.25 8.35 12.22
CA VAL A 151 -4.43 7.03 12.86
C VAL A 151 -4.57 7.17 14.37
N HIS A 152 -3.67 7.92 15.02
CA HIS A 152 -3.59 8.02 16.48
C HIS A 152 -4.28 9.25 17.08
N GLY A 153 -4.48 10.31 16.29
CA GLY A 153 -5.10 11.57 16.71
C GLY A 153 -6.64 11.57 16.68
N GLY A 154 -7.27 10.39 16.55
CA GLY A 154 -8.72 10.22 16.62
C GLY A 154 -9.46 10.38 15.29
N GLY A 155 -8.81 10.82 14.22
CA GLY A 155 -9.41 10.90 12.88
C GLY A 155 -9.88 9.54 12.39
N PHE A 156 -9.03 8.52 12.49
CA PHE A 156 -9.37 7.17 12.07
C PHE A 156 -10.52 6.56 12.90
N LYS A 157 -10.52 6.79 14.22
CA LYS A 157 -11.60 6.34 15.11
C LYS A 157 -12.94 7.06 14.82
N LYS A 158 -12.89 8.31 14.38
CA LYS A 158 -14.09 9.08 13.97
C LYS A 158 -14.72 8.48 12.72
N ASP A 159 -13.91 8.12 11.73
CA ASP A 159 -14.38 7.56 10.46
C ASP A 159 -14.71 6.06 10.55
N VAL A 160 -14.06 5.35 11.47
CA VAL A 160 -14.29 3.93 11.79
C VAL A 160 -14.62 3.77 13.29
N PRO A 161 -15.87 4.05 13.71
CA PRO A 161 -16.26 4.06 15.12
C PRO A 161 -16.00 2.75 15.86
N LEU A 162 -16.08 1.61 15.14
CA LEU A 162 -15.85 0.28 15.67
C LEU A 162 -14.41 -0.22 15.46
N LEU A 163 -13.44 0.68 15.25
CA LEU A 163 -12.01 0.36 15.30
C LEU A 163 -11.64 -0.13 16.71
N GLN A 164 -11.32 -1.42 16.83
CA GLN A 164 -11.06 -2.08 18.11
C GLN A 164 -9.63 -1.87 18.58
N ASP A 165 -8.66 -1.96 17.66
CA ASP A 165 -7.25 -1.91 17.99
C ASP A 165 -6.41 -1.38 16.81
N ILE A 166 -5.27 -0.78 17.15
CA ILE A 166 -4.22 -0.34 16.24
C ILE A 166 -2.92 -1.00 16.69
N VAL A 167 -2.49 -2.00 15.92
CA VAL A 167 -1.27 -2.76 16.18
C VAL A 167 -0.16 -2.22 15.28
N VAL A 168 0.89 -1.68 15.88
CA VAL A 168 2.10 -1.23 15.17
C VAL A 168 3.21 -2.24 15.44
N MET A 169 3.69 -2.90 14.38
CA MET A 169 4.73 -3.93 14.45
C MET A 169 6.11 -3.30 14.25
N GLU A 170 7.01 -3.50 15.21
CA GLU A 170 8.38 -2.95 15.17
C GLU A 170 9.26 -3.70 14.16
N GLY A 171 10.01 -2.95 13.33
CA GLY A 171 10.94 -3.48 12.34
C GLY A 171 10.30 -4.06 11.09
N VAL A 172 8.99 -3.84 10.89
CA VAL A 172 8.20 -4.44 9.81
C VAL A 172 7.84 -3.40 8.76
N GLY A 173 8.02 -3.74 7.48
CA GLY A 173 7.66 -2.89 6.36
C GLY A 173 6.21 -3.10 5.90
N HIS A 174 5.99 -2.90 4.59
CA HIS A 174 4.65 -2.91 3.99
C HIS A 174 4.05 -4.31 3.87
N PHE A 175 4.88 -5.29 3.53
CA PHE A 175 4.46 -6.67 3.29
C PHE A 175 4.43 -7.48 4.58
N LEU A 176 3.83 -6.93 5.65
CA LEU A 176 3.85 -7.51 7.00
C LEU A 176 3.36 -8.96 7.08
N ASN A 177 2.48 -9.37 6.15
CA ASN A 177 1.97 -10.74 6.06
C ASN A 177 3.00 -11.73 5.50
N GLN A 178 4.02 -11.24 4.81
CA GLN A 178 5.17 -12.02 4.34
C GLN A 178 6.36 -11.87 5.31
N GLU A 179 6.62 -10.66 5.81
CA GLU A 179 7.72 -10.42 6.75
C GLU A 179 7.52 -11.15 8.09
N LYS A 180 6.28 -11.16 8.59
CA LYS A 180 5.89 -11.69 9.90
C LYS A 180 4.54 -12.42 9.83
N PRO A 181 4.45 -13.54 9.07
CA PRO A 181 3.18 -14.20 8.79
C PRO A 181 2.41 -14.61 10.06
N GLN A 182 3.12 -15.11 11.08
CA GLN A 182 2.50 -15.60 12.32
C GLN A 182 2.03 -14.47 13.25
N GLU A 183 2.65 -13.29 13.17
CA GLU A 183 2.35 -12.14 14.05
C GLU A 183 1.36 -11.18 13.39
N SER A 184 1.24 -11.20 12.06
CA SER A 184 0.40 -10.31 11.26
C SER A 184 -1.11 -10.46 11.47
N ILE A 185 -1.54 -11.58 12.06
CA ILE A 185 -2.94 -11.85 12.41
C ILE A 185 -3.04 -11.88 13.93
N PRO A 186 -3.59 -10.84 14.58
CA PRO A 186 -3.74 -10.83 16.03
C PRO A 186 -4.57 -12.02 16.53
N LEU A 187 -4.09 -12.75 17.53
CA LEU A 187 -4.81 -13.91 18.09
C LEU A 187 -6.20 -13.51 18.68
N SER A 188 -6.32 -12.27 19.14
CA SER A 188 -7.58 -11.64 19.56
C SER A 188 -8.61 -11.62 18.42
N PHE A 189 -8.17 -11.35 17.18
CA PHE A 189 -8.99 -11.37 15.98
C PHE A 189 -9.55 -12.77 15.67
N MET A 190 -8.69 -13.79 15.74
CA MET A 190 -9.10 -15.19 15.54
C MET A 190 -10.11 -15.65 16.59
N THR A 191 -9.99 -15.16 17.82
CA THR A 191 -10.92 -15.49 18.92
C THR A 191 -12.26 -14.76 18.74
N SER A 192 -12.23 -13.51 18.29
CA SER A 192 -13.45 -12.74 17.95
C SER A 192 -14.20 -13.34 16.76
N LEU A 193 -13.51 -13.82 15.73
CA LEU A 193 -14.14 -14.52 14.60
C LEU A 193 -14.86 -15.81 15.00
N ARG A 194 -14.37 -16.52 16.02
CA ARG A 194 -15.00 -17.77 16.51
C ARG A 194 -16.23 -17.53 17.37
N SER A 195 -16.36 -16.33 17.96
CA SER A 195 -17.46 -15.97 18.86
C SER A 195 -18.62 -15.27 18.15
N PHE A 196 -18.37 -14.64 17.00
CA PHE A 196 -19.40 -14.02 16.17
C PHE A 196 -19.72 -14.89 14.96
N ASN A 197 -20.88 -15.54 14.99
CA ASN A 197 -21.45 -16.27 13.85
C ASN A 197 -22.01 -15.30 12.78
N GLN A 198 -21.23 -14.29 12.37
CA GLN A 198 -21.61 -13.28 11.36
C GLN A 198 -20.67 -13.30 10.16
N PRO A 199 -21.19 -13.09 8.93
CA PRO A 199 -20.38 -13.13 7.73
C PRO A 199 -19.62 -11.81 7.55
N LEU A 200 -18.36 -11.95 7.11
CA LEU A 200 -17.52 -10.93 6.47
C LEU A 200 -17.06 -9.76 7.34
N ILE A 201 -15.87 -9.92 7.92
CA ILE A 201 -15.04 -8.79 8.35
C ILE A 201 -14.35 -8.22 7.10
N CYS A 202 -14.57 -6.92 6.86
CA CYS A 202 -13.98 -6.22 5.74
C CYS A 202 -12.54 -5.82 6.09
N TYR A 203 -11.56 -6.38 5.39
CA TYR A 203 -10.27 -5.71 5.23
C TYR A 203 -10.56 -4.46 4.41
N ILE A 204 -10.37 -3.27 4.97
CA ILE A 204 -10.47 -2.04 4.19
C ILE A 204 -9.28 -2.02 3.22
N TYR A 205 -9.51 -2.53 2.01
CA TYR A 205 -8.64 -2.29 0.86
C TYR A 205 -8.91 -0.85 0.42
N THR A 206 -7.97 0.06 0.66
CA THR A 206 -7.95 1.33 -0.08
C THR A 206 -6.71 1.38 -0.97
N CYS A 207 -6.73 0.54 -2.01
CA CYS A 207 -6.43 1.01 -3.37
C CYS A 207 -7.77 1.09 -4.09
N GLY A 208 -8.58 2.05 -3.64
CA GLY A 208 -9.97 2.26 -4.04
C GLY A 208 -10.31 3.71 -3.78
#